data_AF-A0A3D4PWM6-F1
#
_entry.id   AF-A0A3D4PWM6-F1
#
_cell.length_a   1.000
_cell.length_b   1.000
_cell.length_c   1.000
_cell.angle_alpha   90.00
_cell.angle_beta   90.00
_cell.angle_gamma   90.00
#
_symmetry.space_group_name_H-M   'P 1'
#
loop_
_entity.id
_entity.type
_entity.pdbx_description
1 polymer ?
#
loop_
_entity_poly.entity_id
_entity_poly.type
_entity_poly.pdbx_seq_one_letter_code
_entity_poly.pdbx_strand_id
1 'polypeptide(L)' 'MSFPFAKEQDIFISAPCGQLQAVIHQGDDTGHFAAQNLLVIICHPHPVHGGTMDNKVVTTLMRTYRD' A
#
# COMPACT_ATOMS: atom_id res chain seq x y z
N MET A 1 12.09 -5.30 6.95
CA MET A 1 12.05 -6.36 5.90
C MET A 1 12.62 -5.77 4.62
N SER A 2 13.62 -6.40 3.99
CA SER A 2 14.13 -5.96 2.69
C SER A 2 13.44 -6.78 1.61
N PHE A 3 12.68 -6.13 0.73
CA PHE A 3 12.03 -6.80 -0.39
C PHE A 3 13.04 -6.90 -1.55
N PRO A 4 13.30 -8.09 -2.11
CA PRO A 4 14.31 -8.28 -3.14
C PRO A 4 13.87 -7.83 -4.55
N PHE A 5 12.82 -7.02 -4.66
CA PHE A 5 12.15 -6.64 -5.92
C PHE A 5 11.99 -5.12 -6.04
N ALA A 6 11.35 -4.64 -7.12
CA ALA A 6 11.02 -3.23 -7.30
C ALA A 6 10.32 -2.64 -6.06
N LYS A 7 10.54 -1.34 -5.78
CA LYS A 7 9.96 -0.62 -4.61
C LYS A 7 8.41 -0.61 -4.57
N GLU A 8 7.77 -1.13 -5.61
CA GLU A 8 6.33 -1.29 -5.77
C GLU A 8 6.05 -2.64 -6.44
N GLN A 9 5.05 -3.37 -5.95
CA GLN A 9 4.66 -4.66 -6.49
C GLN A 9 3.14 -4.90 -6.36
N ASP A 10 2.51 -5.24 -7.48
CA ASP A 10 1.16 -5.77 -7.51
C ASP A 10 1.14 -7.21 -6.99
N ILE A 11 0.20 -7.50 -6.08
CA ILE A 11 0.01 -8.83 -5.51
C ILE A 11 -1.47 -9.20 -5.45
N PHE A 12 -1.72 -10.50 -5.36
CA PHE A 12 -3.03 -11.06 -5.02
C PHE A 12 -2.94 -11.82 -3.70
N ILE A 13 -3.91 -11.56 -2.83
CA ILE A 13 -4.04 -12.19 -1.52
C ILE A 13 -5.30 -13.05 -1.54
N SER A 14 -5.21 -14.30 -1.11
CA SER A 14 -6.40 -15.15 -0.97
C SER A 14 -7.26 -14.66 0.20
N ALA A 15 -8.54 -14.35 -0.07
CA ALA A 15 -9.50 -13.83 0.89
C ALA A 15 -10.80 -14.65 0.89
N PRO A 16 -11.68 -14.51 1.90
CA PRO A 16 -12.90 -15.33 2.01
C PRO A 16 -13.84 -15.27 0.80
N CYS A 17 -13.84 -14.15 0.08
CA CYS A 17 -14.71 -13.91 -1.08
C CYS A 17 -13.96 -13.94 -2.43
N GLY A 18 -12.78 -14.56 -2.50
CA GLY A 18 -11.96 -14.66 -3.70
C GLY A 18 -10.58 -14.02 -3.54
N GLN A 19 -9.96 -13.64 -4.66
CA GLN A 19 -8.66 -12.96 -4.65
C GLN A 19 -8.84 -11.46 -4.37
N LEU A 20 -8.09 -10.93 -3.42
CA LEU A 20 -7.98 -9.51 -3.15
C LEU A 20 -6.74 -8.96 -3.86
N GLN A 21 -6.92 -7.98 -4.73
CA GLN A 21 -5.81 -7.23 -5.32
C GLN A 21 -5.25 -6.24 -4.31
N ALA A 22 -3.93 -6.16 -4.21
CA ALA A 22 -3.23 -5.17 -3.39
C ALA A 22 -1.92 -4.76 -4.04
N VAL A 23 -1.37 -3.63 -3.59
CA VAL A 23 -0.04 -3.15 -3.98
C VAL A 23 0.80 -2.98 -2.73
N ILE A 24 2.01 -3.53 -2.73
CA ILE A 24 2.98 -3.32 -1.66
C ILE A 24 3.97 -2.26 -2.12
N HIS A 25 4.17 -1.24 -1.28
CA HIS A 25 5.24 -0.26 -1.44
C HIS A 25 6.26 -0.43 -0.32
N GLN A 26 7.54 -0.52 -0.69
CA GLN A 26 8.62 -0.47 0.28
C GLN A 26 8.85 0.98 0.70
N GLY A 27 8.90 1.24 2.01
CA GLY A 27 9.28 2.54 2.55
C GLY A 27 10.70 2.93 2.15
N ASP A 28 10.93 4.23 1.97
CA ASP A 28 12.23 4.77 1.59
C ASP A 28 13.19 4.77 2.79
N ASP A 29 14.46 4.44 2.55
CA ASP A 29 15.49 4.36 3.59
C ASP A 29 15.79 5.72 4.26
N THR A 30 15.40 6.82 3.61
CA THR A 30 15.51 8.19 4.13
C THR A 30 14.16 8.78 4.52
N GLY A 31 13.09 7.97 4.50
CA GLY A 31 11.75 8.46 4.75
C GLY A 31 11.49 8.78 6.22
N HIS A 32 10.41 9.50 6.50
CA HIS A 32 10.11 9.99 7.86
C HIS A 32 10.04 8.86 8.90
N PHE A 33 9.60 7.68 8.47
CA PHE A 33 9.44 6.50 9.31
C PHE A 33 10.52 5.43 9.11
N ALA A 34 11.61 5.71 8.38
CA ALA A 34 12.62 4.71 7.99
C ALA A 34 13.28 3.97 9.16
N ALA A 35 13.42 4.63 10.32
CA ALA A 35 13.99 4.03 11.53
C ALA A 35 13.00 3.11 12.29
N GLN A 36 11.75 3.00 11.84
CA GLN A 36 10.69 2.26 12.51
C GLN A 36 10.32 1.00 11.71
N ASN A 37 10.11 -0.11 12.42
CA ASN A 37 9.65 -1.36 11.79
C ASN A 37 8.11 -1.39 11.71
N LEU A 38 7.55 -0.57 10.82
CA LEU A 38 6.11 -0.42 10.65
C LEU A 38 5.58 -1.12 9.39
N LEU A 39 4.31 -1.53 9.47
CA LEU A 39 3.50 -1.92 8.32
C LEU A 39 2.23 -1.08 8.32
N VAL A 40 1.96 -0.41 7.21
CA VAL A 40 0.76 0.43 7.05
C VAL A 40 -0.17 -0.23 6.04
N ILE A 41 -1.45 -0.34 6.41
CA ILE A 41 -2.51 -0.83 5.53
C ILE A 41 -3.43 0.35 5.23
N ILE A 42 -3.64 0.62 3.94
CA ILE A 42 -4.48 1.72 3.47
C ILE A 42 -5.65 1.14 2.69
N CYS A 43 -6.86 1.40 3.17
CA CYS A 43 -8.09 1.00 2.46
C CYS A 43 -8.64 2.15 1.62
N HIS A 44 -9.32 1.80 0.54
CA HIS A 44 -9.98 2.77 -0.33
C HIS A 44 -11.36 3.20 0.21
N PRO A 45 -11.89 4.35 -0.25
CA PRO A 45 -13.24 4.78 0.08
C PRO A 45 -14.32 3.82 -0.47
N HIS A 46 -15.59 4.09 -0.16
CA HIS A 46 -16.70 3.19 -0.46
C HIS A 46 -16.77 2.75 -1.94
N PRO A 47 -16.79 1.43 -2.23
CA PRO A 47 -16.69 0.92 -3.60
C PRO A 47 -17.89 1.30 -4.50
N VAL A 48 -19.11 1.34 -3.95
CA VAL A 48 -20.32 1.72 -4.72
C VAL A 48 -20.30 3.20 -5.13
N HIS A 49 -19.41 4.02 -4.54
CA HIS A 49 -19.20 5.41 -4.95
C HIS A 49 -17.91 5.59 -5.78
N GLY A 50 -17.40 4.51 -6.38
CA GLY A 50 -16.20 4.54 -7.22
C GLY A 50 -14.89 4.56 -6.44
N GLY A 51 -14.89 4.17 -5.17
CA GLY A 51 -13.65 4.06 -4.39
C GLY A 51 -12.78 2.88 -4.84
N THR A 52 -11.52 3.17 -5.16
CA THR A 52 -10.50 2.18 -5.59
C THR A 52 -9.15 2.48 -4.94
N MET A 53 -8.19 1.55 -5.03
CA MET A 53 -6.82 1.77 -4.54
C MET A 53 -6.09 2.92 -5.27
N ASP A 54 -6.51 3.25 -6.49
CA ASP A 54 -5.99 4.36 -7.30
C ASP A 54 -6.56 5.73 -6.89
N ASN A 55 -7.39 5.77 -5.84
CA ASN A 55 -7.91 7.02 -5.33
C ASN A 55 -6.75 7.93 -4.89
N LYS A 56 -6.75 9.19 -5.34
CA LYS A 56 -5.67 10.14 -5.06
C LYS A 56 -5.39 10.31 -3.56
N VAL A 57 -6.41 10.26 -2.71
CA VAL A 57 -6.22 10.36 -1.25
C VAL A 57 -5.49 9.12 -0.72
N VAL A 58 -5.82 7.93 -1.22
CA VAL A 58 -5.11 6.68 -0.89
C VAL A 58 -3.66 6.77 -1.34
N THR A 59 -3.40 7.23 -2.57
CA THR A 59 -2.04 7.43 -3.09
C THR A 59 -1.26 8.48 -2.28
N THR A 60 -1.91 9.56 -1.85
CA THR A 60 -1.28 10.57 -0.98
C THR A 60 -0.89 9.96 0.36
N LEU A 61 -1.79 9.22 1.02
CA LEU A 61 -1.48 8.54 2.28
C LEU A 61 -0.32 7.56 2.10
N MET A 62 -0.31 6.77 1.03
CA MET A 62 0.78 5.84 0.73
C MET A 62 2.11 6.57 0.66
N ARG A 63 2.19 7.69 -0.08
CA ARG A 63 3.41 8.50 -0.18
C ARG A 63 3.81 9.09 1.17
N THR A 64 2.85 9.55 1.99
CA THR A 64 3.14 10.09 3.33
C THR A 64 3.81 9.08 4.26
N TYR A 65 3.49 7.79 4.14
CA TYR A 65 4.12 6.75 4.97
C TYR A 65 5.34 6.10 4.32
N ARG A 66 5.45 6.16 2.98
CA ARG A 66 6.59 5.64 2.22
C ARG A 66 7.79 6.58 2.28
N ASP A 67 7.54 7.87 2.03
CA ASP A 67 8.54 8.94 1.94
C ASP A 67 8.89 9.52 3.33
#